data_AF-A0A433HHQ2-F1
#
_entry.id   AF-A0A433HHQ2-F1
#
_cell.length_a   1.000
_cell.length_b   1.000
_cell.length_c   1.000
_cell.angle_alpha   90.00
_cell.angle_beta   90.00
_cell.angle_gamma   90.00
#
_symmetry.space_group_name_H-M   'P 1'
#
loop_
_entity.id
_entity.type
_entity.pdbx_description
1 polymer ?
#
loop_
_entity_poly.entity_id
_entity_poly.type
_entity_poly.pdbx_seq_one_letter_code
_entity_poly.pdbx_strand_id
1 'polypeptide(L)' 'MHLLLHVEDAGEGDLVEMAAKYGVKAYSPSKYWFDKEKSPPSMIMLGFGGMTEKEIDEGISFLEKAWFQ' A
#
# COMPACT_ATOMS: atom_id res chain seq x y z
N MET A 1 3.85 13.46 4.28
CA MET A 1 2.39 13.19 4.26
C MET A 1 2.18 11.73 3.92
N HIS A 2 1.29 11.05 4.65
CA HIS A 2 0.93 9.65 4.38
C HIS A 2 -0.59 9.50 4.26
N LEU A 3 -1.03 8.58 3.41
CA LEU A 3 -2.41 8.12 3.31
C LEU A 3 -2.49 6.71 3.87
N LEU A 4 -3.49 6.46 4.72
CA LEU A 4 -3.83 5.13 5.19
C LEU A 4 -4.96 4.59 4.30
N LEU A 5 -4.77 3.41 3.74
CA LEU A 5 -5.69 2.81 2.78
C LEU A 5 -6.04 1.39 3.20
N HIS A 6 -7.33 1.06 3.17
CA HIS A 6 -7.84 -0.29 3.30
C HIS A 6 -8.08 -0.81 1.88
N VAL A 7 -7.37 -1.87 1.47
CA VAL A 7 -7.55 -2.50 0.16
C VAL A 7 -8.54 -3.65 0.30
N GLU A 8 -9.73 -3.49 -0.24
CA GLU A 8 -10.73 -4.58 -0.31
C GLU A 8 -10.34 -5.55 -1.43
N ASP A 9 -10.67 -6.84 -1.27
CA ASP A 9 -10.51 -7.88 -2.30
C ASP A 9 -9.10 -8.05 -2.90
N ALA A 10 -8.06 -7.68 -2.16
CA ALA A 10 -6.68 -7.59 -2.63
C ALA A 10 -5.96 -8.95 -2.85
N GLY A 11 -6.71 -10.06 -2.94
CA GLY A 11 -6.18 -11.42 -3.02
C GLY A 11 -5.52 -11.91 -1.72
N GLU A 12 -5.05 -13.16 -1.74
CA GLU A 12 -4.21 -13.72 -0.67
C GLU A 12 -2.75 -13.29 -0.89
N GLY A 13 -2.18 -12.49 0.03
CA GLY A 13 -0.78 -12.09 -0.04
C GLY A 13 -0.43 -10.86 0.81
N ASP A 14 0.87 -10.62 0.98
CA ASP A 14 1.35 -9.38 1.61
C ASP A 14 1.34 -8.24 0.57
N LEU A 15 0.43 -7.29 0.76
CA LEU A 15 0.25 -6.14 -0.13
C LEU A 15 1.50 -5.28 -0.29
N VAL A 16 2.35 -5.24 0.74
CA VAL A 16 3.62 -4.50 0.70
C VAL A 16 4.60 -5.21 -0.22
N GLU A 17 4.69 -6.53 -0.12
CA GLU A 17 5.56 -7.33 -1.00
C GLU A 17 5.07 -7.31 -2.45
N MET A 18 3.75 -7.39 -2.65
CA MET A 18 3.12 -7.32 -3.98
C MET A 18 3.42 -5.97 -4.64
N ALA A 19 3.20 -4.86 -3.93
CA ALA A 19 3.51 -3.52 -4.42
C ALA A 19 5.01 -3.35 -4.75
N ALA A 20 5.90 -3.90 -3.92
CA ALA A 20 7.34 -3.81 -4.11
C ALA A 20 7.81 -4.47 -5.41
N LYS A 21 7.17 -5.57 -5.84
CA LYS A 21 7.46 -6.24 -7.13
C LYS A 21 7.18 -5.33 -8.34
N TYR A 22 6.27 -4.38 -8.20
CA TYR A 22 5.92 -3.39 -9.22
C TYR A 22 6.65 -2.05 -9.01
N GLY A 23 7.63 -1.99 -8.11
CA GLY A 23 8.44 -0.79 -7.86
C GLY A 23 7.77 0.24 -6.95
N VAL A 24 6.62 -0.08 -6.35
CA VAL A 24 5.92 0.83 -5.43
C VAL A 24 6.28 0.50 -3.98
N LYS A 25 6.73 1.52 -3.25
CA LYS A 25 7.10 1.38 -1.83
C LYS A 25 5.88 1.67 -0.93
N ALA A 26 5.24 0.61 -0.46
CA ALA A 26 4.20 0.67 0.58
C ALA A 26 4.74 0.28 1.96
N TYR A 27 3.98 0.55 3.02
CA TYR A 27 4.34 0.18 4.39
C TYR A 27 3.15 -0.40 5.15
N SER A 28 3.40 -1.38 6.01
CA SER A 28 2.41 -1.85 6.98
C SER A 28 2.24 -0.81 8.10
N PRO A 29 1.01 -0.44 8.49
CA PRO A 29 0.74 0.44 9.61
C PRO A 29 0.91 -0.27 10.98
N SER A 30 1.13 -1.58 10.99
CA SER A 30 1.26 -2.41 12.20
C SER A 30 2.23 -1.85 13.25
N LYS A 31 3.32 -1.20 12.82
CA LYS A 31 4.31 -0.56 13.72
C LYS A 31 3.73 0.57 14.56
N TYR A 32 2.64 1.18 14.10
CA TYR A 32 1.95 2.29 14.75
C TYR A 32 0.61 1.86 15.35
N TRP A 33 0.24 0.58 15.22
CA TRP A 33 -0.99 0.04 15.80
C TRP A 33 -0.79 -0.24 17.29
N PHE A 34 -1.80 0.10 18.11
CA PHE A 34 -1.74 -0.12 19.56
C PHE A 34 -1.57 -1.61 19.90
N ASP A 35 -2.30 -2.47 19.19
CA ASP A 35 -2.23 -3.92 19.29
C ASP A 35 -1.79 -4.50 17.94
N LYS A 36 -0.50 -4.82 17.81
CA LYS A 36 0.12 -5.16 16.52
C LYS A 36 -0.58 -6.34 15.82
N GLU A 37 -1.06 -7.32 16.59
CA GLU A 37 -1.73 -8.52 16.05
C GLU A 37 -3.12 -8.22 15.50
N LYS A 38 -3.69 -7.06 15.83
CA LYS A 38 -4.99 -6.60 15.32
C LYS A 38 -4.89 -5.61 14.17
N SER A 39 -3.69 -5.31 13.68
CA SER A 39 -3.54 -4.51 12.47
C SER A 39 -4.14 -5.28 11.29
N PRO A 40 -5.12 -4.73 10.54
CA PRO A 40 -5.68 -5.43 9.39
C PRO A 40 -4.59 -5.68 8.34
N PRO A 41 -4.48 -6.90 7.80
CA PRO A 41 -3.48 -7.22 6.77
C PRO A 41 -3.76 -6.47 5.45
N SER A 42 -5.02 -6.09 5.21
CA SER A 42 -5.47 -5.28 4.08
C SER A 42 -5.17 -3.79 4.23
N MET A 43 -4.59 -3.35 5.35
CA MET A 43 -4.32 -1.94 5.59
C MET A 43 -2.87 -1.59 5.30
N ILE A 44 -2.67 -0.54 4.52
CA ILE A 44 -1.35 -0.06 4.11
C ILE A 44 -1.23 1.45 4.29
N MET A 45 0.01 1.90 4.42
CA MET A 45 0.36 3.31 4.47
C MET A 45 1.20 3.67 3.25
N LEU A 46 0.76 4.71 2.52
CA LEU A 46 1.42 5.23 1.32
C LEU A 46 1.95 6.63 1.58
N GLY A 47 3.20 6.88 1.23
CA GLY A 47 3.82 8.21 1.30
C GLY A 47 3.89 8.85 -0.08
N PHE A 48 3.46 10.11 -0.20
CA PHE A 48 3.43 10.84 -1.48
C PHE A 48 4.00 12.27 -1.38
N GLY A 49 4.61 12.63 -0.24
CA GLY A 49 4.96 14.02 0.11
C GLY A 49 6.03 14.72 -0.75
N GLY A 50 6.50 14.11 -1.84
CA GLY A 50 7.44 14.70 -2.79
C GLY A 50 7.19 14.26 -4.23
N MET A 51 6.02 13.68 -4.51
CA MET A 51 5.65 13.17 -5.82
C MET A 51 4.81 14.20 -6.57
N THR A 52 5.00 14.28 -7.88
CA THR A 52 4.12 14.97 -8.81
C THR A 52 2.82 14.20 -9.01
N GLU A 53 1.78 14.88 -9.48
CA GLU A 53 0.50 14.24 -9.81
C GLU A 53 0.67 13.08 -10.81
N LYS A 54 1.52 13.26 -11.82
CA LYS A 54 1.84 12.22 -12.79
C LYS A 54 2.48 10.97 -12.15
N GLU A 55 3.44 11.16 -11.23
CA GLU A 55 4.05 10.04 -10.52
C GLU A 55 3.06 9.34 -9.58
N ILE A 56 2.10 10.09 -9.02
CA ILE A 56 1.01 9.52 -8.23
C ILE A 56 0.13 8.65 -9.15
N ASP A 57 -0.33 9.17 -10.29
CA ASP A 57 -1.16 8.41 -11.25
C ASP A 57 -0.47 7.12 -11.72
N GLU A 58 0.80 7.22 -12.11
CA GLU A 58 1.61 6.04 -12.50
C GLU A 58 1.73 5.05 -11.33
N GLY A 59 2.01 5.53 -10.12
CA GLY A 59 2.09 4.71 -8.92
C GLY A 59 0.78 3.99 -8.59
N ILE A 60 -0.37 4.66 -8.70
CA ILE A 60 -1.69 4.03 -8.51
C ILE A 60 -1.92 2.93 -9.56
N SER A 61 -1.53 3.15 -10.82
CA SER A 61 -1.66 2.12 -11.87
C SER A 61 -0.80 0.87 -11.59
N PHE A 62 0.36 1.03 -10.95
CA PHE A 62 1.20 -0.10 -10.55
C PHE A 62 0.60 -0.84 -9.35
N LEU A 63 -0.02 -0.12 -8.42
CA LEU A 63 -0.71 -0.73 -7.28
C LEU A 63 -1.93 -1.54 -7.73
N GLU A 64 -2.68 -1.05 -8.72
CA GLU A 64 -3.81 -1.79 -9.31
C GLU A 64 -3.35 -3.13 -9.90
N LYS A 65 -2.29 -3.12 -10.70
CA LYS A 65 -1.66 -4.34 -11.23
C LYS A 65 -1.10 -5.24 -10.14
N ALA A 66 -0.59 -4.66 -9.05
CA ALA A 66 0.02 -5.44 -7.98
C ALA A 66 -1.00 -6.23 -7.18
N TRP A 67 -2.21 -5.70 -6.98
CA TRP A 67 -3.19 -6.26 -6.05
C TRP A 67 -4.37 -6.97 -6.71
N PHE A 68 -4.66 -6.67 -7.98
CA PHE A 68 -5.89 -7.14 -8.62
C PHE A 68 -5.68 -7.86 -9.96
N GLN A 69 -4.43 -8.00 -10.42
CA GLN A 69 -4.07 -8.70 -11.66
C GLN A 69 -3.05 -9.80 -11.38
#